data_AF-A0ABD1CU87-F1
#
_entry.id   AF-A0ABD1CU87-F1
#
_cell.length_a   1.000
_cell.length_b   1.000
_cell.length_c   1.000
_cell.angle_alpha   90.00
_cell.angle_beta   90.00
_cell.angle_gamma   90.00
#
_symmetry.space_group_name_H-M   'P 1'
#
loop_
_entity.id
_entity.type
_entity.pdbx_description
1 polymer ?
#
loop_
_entity_poly.entity_id
_entity_poly.type
_entity_poly.pdbx_seq_one_letter_code
_entity_poly.pdbx_strand_id
1 'polypeptide(L)'
;MPSIKVLENNKSGSPESIHNAIESGGNEGFNSIKETQQTTNPAVVNNGNTKDQPANPLQQIILIIEHKIRNLEKRKNKLESYKTIEKSGKKLTSDQKVAVSKYDECLASLELTRELCKQFQSIAAVANREAKKEAKRSAFVRAQQENAKIREVLVIQDVLKRICTETDHLPTPDRNVTIPETAIMEDREEVLAQILEDSPH
;
A
#
# COMPACT_ATOMS: atom_id res chain seq x y z
N MET A 1 39.51 -60.42 -10.45
CA MET A 1 40.91 -60.70 -10.83
C MET A 1 41.62 -59.35 -11.06
N PRO A 2 42.88 -59.23 -10.63
CA PRO A 2 43.65 -57.99 -10.38
C PRO A 2 44.11 -57.34 -11.71
N SER A 3 44.61 -56.10 -11.83
CA SER A 3 45.77 -55.54 -11.14
C SER A 3 45.92 -54.03 -11.35
N ILE A 4 46.46 -53.41 -10.30
CA ILE A 4 47.22 -52.16 -10.28
C ILE A 4 48.30 -52.15 -11.37
N LYS A 5 48.49 -51.00 -12.03
CA LYS A 5 49.80 -50.59 -12.54
C LYS A 5 50.12 -49.19 -12.05
N VAL A 6 51.04 -49.15 -11.08
CA VAL A 6 51.95 -48.03 -10.87
C VAL A 6 53.03 -48.13 -11.96
N LEU A 7 53.31 -47.03 -12.63
CA LEU A 7 54.67 -46.75 -13.08
C LEU A 7 54.88 -45.23 -13.21
N GLU A 8 55.72 -44.73 -12.30
CA GLU A 8 56.46 -43.49 -12.46
C GLU A 8 57.29 -43.52 -13.75
N ASN A 9 57.51 -42.37 -14.38
CA ASN A 9 58.88 -41.86 -14.46
C ASN A 9 58.99 -40.44 -15.03
N ASN A 10 59.87 -39.72 -14.36
CA ASN A 10 60.37 -38.36 -14.57
C ASN A 10 61.01 -38.11 -15.94
N LYS A 11 60.88 -36.86 -16.44
CA LYS A 11 62.00 -35.98 -16.86
C LYS A 11 61.45 -34.66 -17.40
N SER A 12 61.67 -33.55 -16.68
CA SER A 12 62.77 -32.58 -16.86
C SER A 12 62.45 -31.47 -17.87
N GLY A 13 62.39 -30.23 -17.37
CA GLY A 13 62.36 -29.02 -18.19
C GLY A 13 61.96 -27.79 -17.39
N SER A 14 62.95 -27.05 -16.92
CA SER A 14 62.87 -25.67 -16.41
C SER A 14 64.07 -24.94 -17.03
N PRO A 15 64.20 -23.59 -16.99
CA PRO A 15 63.23 -22.49 -16.99
C PRO A 15 63.48 -21.54 -18.18
N GLU A 16 62.67 -20.48 -18.36
CA GLU A 16 62.99 -19.17 -18.99
C GLU A 16 61.67 -18.49 -19.36
N SER A 17 61.47 -17.18 -19.41
CA SER A 17 62.06 -15.96 -18.84
C SER A 17 61.12 -14.83 -19.27
N ILE A 18 61.24 -13.69 -18.61
CA ILE A 18 60.33 -12.54 -18.62
C ILE A 18 60.34 -11.80 -19.97
N HIS A 19 59.17 -11.31 -20.44
CA HIS A 19 59.12 -10.05 -21.19
C HIS A 19 57.81 -9.27 -21.00
N ASN A 20 57.96 -8.02 -20.55
CA ASN A 20 56.97 -6.94 -20.57
C ASN A 20 56.71 -6.48 -22.02
N ALA A 21 55.46 -6.13 -22.33
CA ALA A 21 55.14 -5.24 -23.44
C ALA A 21 54.19 -4.14 -22.95
N ILE A 22 54.72 -2.93 -22.96
CA ILE A 22 54.05 -1.65 -22.82
C ILE A 22 53.47 -1.32 -24.19
N GLU A 23 52.16 -1.11 -24.28
CA GLU A 23 51.59 -0.38 -25.42
C GLU A 23 50.89 0.87 -24.92
N SER A 24 51.50 1.99 -25.30
CA SER A 24 50.99 3.35 -25.24
C SER A 24 50.10 3.57 -26.47
N GLY A 25 48.93 4.16 -26.27
CA GLY A 25 48.02 4.54 -27.34
C GLY A 25 47.00 5.53 -26.79
N GLY A 26 47.37 6.81 -26.79
CA GLY A 26 46.49 7.89 -26.39
C GLY A 26 45.30 8.05 -27.33
N ASN A 27 44.18 8.50 -26.77
CA ASN A 27 43.24 9.29 -27.54
C ASN A 27 42.57 10.34 -26.65
N GLU A 28 42.89 11.59 -26.99
CA GLU A 28 42.26 12.81 -26.54
C GLU A 28 40.75 12.76 -26.82
N GLY A 29 39.95 13.16 -25.84
CA GLY A 29 38.50 13.12 -25.93
C GLY A 29 37.84 13.92 -24.82
N PHE A 30 38.14 15.22 -24.81
CA PHE A 30 37.43 16.24 -24.04
C PHE A 30 35.91 16.12 -24.29
N ASN A 31 35.10 16.00 -23.24
CA ASN A 31 33.69 16.38 -23.34
C ASN A 31 33.11 16.89 -22.02
N SER A 32 32.55 18.09 -22.17
CA SER A 32 31.96 19.01 -21.21
C SER A 32 31.07 18.40 -20.12
N ILE A 33 31.32 18.92 -18.92
CA ILE A 33 30.33 19.11 -17.87
C ILE A 33 29.14 19.88 -18.46
N LYS A 34 27.95 19.25 -18.49
CA LYS A 34 26.68 19.95 -18.55
C LYS A 34 26.02 19.88 -17.20
N GLU A 35 26.03 21.02 -16.53
CA GLU A 35 25.12 21.39 -15.47
C GLU A 35 23.69 21.48 -16.07
N THR A 36 22.71 20.83 -15.45
CA THR A 36 21.29 21.05 -15.76
C THR A 36 20.48 20.87 -14.48
N GLN A 37 19.90 21.99 -14.04
CA GLN A 37 18.85 22.04 -13.03
C GLN A 37 17.54 21.47 -13.60
N GLN A 38 16.80 20.79 -12.71
CA GLN A 38 15.35 20.52 -12.72
C GLN A 38 14.66 20.17 -14.05
N THR A 39 14.17 18.93 -14.15
CA THR A 39 12.77 18.70 -14.56
C THR A 39 12.19 17.49 -13.84
N THR A 40 10.91 17.66 -13.50
CA THR A 40 9.94 16.73 -12.94
C THR A 40 9.72 15.50 -13.83
N ASN A 41 9.76 14.28 -13.25
CA ASN A 41 8.68 13.27 -13.29
C ASN A 41 9.20 11.83 -13.01
N PRO A 42 8.39 10.97 -12.38
CA PRO A 42 8.80 9.65 -11.92
C PRO A 42 8.62 8.60 -13.02
N ALA A 43 9.72 7.96 -13.44
CA ALA A 43 9.64 6.74 -14.22
C ALA A 43 9.44 5.54 -13.27
N VAL A 44 8.19 5.11 -13.18
CA VAL A 44 7.78 3.83 -12.62
C VAL A 44 8.42 2.72 -13.44
N VAL A 45 9.43 2.05 -12.89
CA VAL A 45 9.84 0.72 -13.35
C VAL A 45 9.01 -0.29 -12.58
N ASN A 46 7.87 -0.63 -13.18
CA ASN A 46 7.05 -1.77 -12.79
C ASN A 46 7.80 -3.05 -13.11
N ASN A 47 8.00 -3.90 -12.10
CA ASN A 47 8.18 -5.33 -12.30
C ASN A 47 7.62 -6.10 -11.10
N GLY A 48 6.52 -6.84 -11.36
CA GLY A 48 6.12 -8.02 -10.59
C GLY A 48 4.97 -7.85 -9.60
N ASN A 49 3.74 -8.10 -10.06
CA ASN A 49 2.55 -8.58 -9.33
C ASN A 49 2.19 -7.99 -7.95
N THR A 50 1.13 -7.17 -7.90
CA THR A 50 0.07 -7.30 -6.87
C THR A 50 -1.27 -6.80 -7.42
N LYS A 51 -2.29 -7.65 -7.35
CA LYS A 51 -3.69 -7.38 -7.67
C LYS A 51 -4.33 -6.43 -6.64
N ASP A 52 -5.21 -5.56 -7.14
CA ASP A 52 -6.45 -5.05 -6.52
C ASP A 52 -6.40 -4.36 -5.15
N GLN A 53 -6.37 -3.03 -5.20
CA GLN A 53 -6.96 -1.99 -4.32
C GLN A 53 -6.01 -0.78 -4.29
N PRO A 54 -6.49 0.47 -4.24
CA PRO A 54 -5.64 1.58 -3.81
C PRO A 54 -5.14 1.23 -2.42
N ALA A 55 -3.89 0.77 -2.32
CA ALA A 55 -3.26 0.48 -1.05
C ALA A 55 -3.50 1.68 -0.14
N ASN A 56 -4.12 1.46 1.03
CA ASN A 56 -4.38 2.50 2.02
C ASN A 56 -3.14 3.43 2.08
N PRO A 57 -3.28 4.77 2.01
CA PRO A 57 -2.14 5.67 1.95
C PRO A 57 -1.06 5.39 3.02
N LEU A 58 -1.47 4.95 4.22
CA LEU A 58 -0.55 4.52 5.27
C LEU A 58 0.27 3.28 4.90
N GLN A 59 -0.33 2.30 4.22
CA GLN A 59 0.37 1.11 3.71
C GLN A 59 1.37 1.50 2.62
N GLN A 60 1.04 2.45 1.74
CA GLN A 60 1.99 2.94 0.73
C GLN A 60 3.21 3.59 1.39
N ILE A 61 3.00 4.41 2.42
CA ILE A 61 4.11 5.04 3.17
C ILE A 61 5.01 3.96 3.79
N ILE A 62 4.43 2.92 4.42
CA ILE A 62 5.20 1.82 5.00
C ILE A 62 6.05 1.13 3.91
N LEU A 63 5.48 0.80 2.75
CA LEU A 63 6.20 0.17 1.65
C LEU A 63 7.38 1.02 1.14
N ILE A 64 7.20 2.34 1.02
CA ILE A 64 8.27 3.27 0.63
C ILE A 64 9.39 3.27 1.67
N ILE A 65 9.04 3.30 2.96
CA ILE A 65 10.02 3.26 4.06
C ILE A 65 10.79 1.94 4.06
N GLU A 66 10.11 0.80 3.89
CA GLU A 66 10.76 -0.51 3.78
C GLU A 66 11.74 -0.57 2.59
N HIS A 67 11.36 0.01 1.46
CA HIS A 67 12.25 0.14 0.32
C HIS A 67 13.47 1.01 0.66
N LYS A 68 13.29 2.11 1.39
CA LYS A 68 14.38 2.96 1.86
C LYS A 68 15.32 2.22 2.81
N ILE A 69 14.80 1.40 3.73
CA ILE A 69 15.61 0.56 4.64
C ILE A 69 16.50 -0.38 3.82
N ARG A 70 15.93 -1.12 2.86
CA ARG A 70 16.71 -2.02 1.98
C ARG A 70 17.80 -1.28 1.22
N ASN A 71 17.52 -0.07 0.72
CA ASN A 71 18.52 0.74 0.02
C ASN A 71 19.65 1.20 0.95
N LEU A 72 19.32 1.61 2.17
CA LEU A 72 20.33 1.98 3.17
C LEU A 72 21.17 0.77 3.61
N GLU A 73 20.58 -0.41 3.75
CA GLU A 73 21.30 -1.65 4.06
C GLU A 73 22.29 -2.03 2.94
N LYS A 74 21.86 -1.93 1.67
CA LYS A 74 22.77 -2.13 0.52
C LYS A 74 23.94 -1.14 0.56
N ARG A 75 23.66 0.14 0.85
CA ARG A 75 24.70 1.18 0.95
C ARG A 75 25.63 0.91 2.12
N LYS A 76 25.11 0.56 3.29
CA LYS A 76 25.88 0.19 4.49
C LYS A 76 26.87 -0.95 4.18
N ASN A 77 26.40 -2.04 3.56
CA ASN A 77 27.24 -3.18 3.21
C ASN A 77 28.37 -2.78 2.24
N LYS A 78 28.09 -1.88 1.29
CA LYS A 78 29.12 -1.35 0.39
C LYS A 78 30.18 -0.55 1.15
N LEU A 79 29.77 0.30 2.09
CA LEU A 79 30.71 1.07 2.91
C LEU A 79 31.51 0.18 3.88
N GLU A 80 30.91 -0.85 4.46
CA GLU A 80 31.62 -1.86 5.26
C GLU A 80 32.70 -2.57 4.43
N SER A 81 32.43 -2.86 3.14
CA SER A 81 33.43 -3.44 2.24
C SER A 81 34.63 -2.52 2.05
N TYR A 82 34.43 -1.20 1.91
CA TYR A 82 35.52 -0.24 1.81
C TYR A 82 36.30 -0.11 3.13
N LYS A 83 35.63 -0.06 4.28
CA LYS A 83 36.29 -0.07 5.59
C LYS A 83 37.13 -1.34 5.79
N THR A 84 36.67 -2.48 5.29
CA THR A 84 37.43 -3.75 5.36
C THR A 84 38.68 -3.70 4.48
N ILE A 85 38.57 -3.14 3.26
CA ILE A 85 39.71 -2.95 2.36
C ILE A 85 40.76 -2.02 2.98
N GLU A 86 40.33 -0.91 3.58
CA GLU A 86 41.21 0.03 4.28
C GLU A 86 41.93 -0.63 5.46
N LYS A 87 41.19 -1.40 6.28
CA LYS A 87 41.75 -2.17 7.39
C LYS A 87 42.74 -3.25 6.94
N SER A 88 42.56 -3.80 5.75
CA SER A 88 43.52 -4.76 5.16
C SER A 88 44.81 -4.12 4.65
N GLY A 89 44.96 -2.79 4.77
CA GLY A 89 46.16 -2.05 4.36
C GLY A 89 46.19 -1.67 2.88
N LYS A 90 45.15 -2.00 2.11
CA LYS A 90 45.01 -1.57 0.72
C LYS A 90 44.56 -0.10 0.66
N LYS A 91 45.19 0.69 -0.22
CA LYS A 91 44.82 2.10 -0.41
C LYS A 91 43.45 2.22 -1.10
N LEU A 92 42.55 2.97 -0.47
CA LEU A 92 41.29 3.41 -1.07
C LEU A 92 41.52 4.61 -2.02
N THR A 93 40.70 4.72 -3.07
CA THR A 93 40.63 5.95 -3.89
C THR A 93 40.04 7.11 -3.09
N SER A 94 40.23 8.34 -3.58
CA SER A 94 39.70 9.56 -2.94
C SER A 94 38.19 9.46 -2.68
N ASP A 95 37.41 9.07 -3.69
CA ASP A 95 35.96 8.92 -3.59
C ASP A 95 35.54 7.85 -2.59
N GLN A 96 36.31 6.76 -2.47
CA GLN A 96 36.04 5.70 -1.50
C GLN A 96 36.28 6.20 -0.07
N LYS A 97 37.33 6.99 0.17
CA LYS A 97 37.57 7.60 1.48
C LYS A 97 36.45 8.57 1.87
N VAL A 98 36.01 9.41 0.93
CA VAL A 98 34.86 10.30 1.14
C VAL A 98 33.57 9.52 1.36
N ALA A 99 33.38 8.38 0.70
CA ALA A 99 32.22 7.54 0.94
C ALA A 99 32.25 6.92 2.34
N VAL A 100 33.42 6.44 2.79
CA VAL A 100 33.63 5.87 4.11
C VAL A 100 33.40 6.90 5.23
N SER A 101 33.75 8.17 5.03
CA SER A 101 33.48 9.21 6.04
C SER A 101 31.99 9.46 6.29
N LYS A 102 31.12 9.07 5.36
CA LYS A 102 29.64 9.12 5.50
C LYS A 102 29.02 7.84 6.07
N TYR A 103 29.83 6.91 6.57
CA TYR A 103 29.34 5.64 7.10
C TYR A 103 28.46 5.83 8.33
N ASP A 104 28.87 6.66 9.29
CA ASP A 104 28.13 6.86 10.52
C ASP A 104 26.80 7.60 10.27
N GLU A 105 26.77 8.53 9.31
CA GLU A 105 25.55 9.17 8.83
C GLU A 105 24.59 8.14 8.20
N CYS A 106 25.11 7.19 7.42
CA CYS A 106 24.32 6.11 6.83
C CYS A 106 23.72 5.19 7.91
N LEU A 107 24.46 4.90 8.99
CA LEU A 107 23.96 4.13 10.13
C LEU A 107 22.87 4.89 10.89
N ALA A 108 23.09 6.16 11.20
CA ALA A 108 22.10 6.99 11.89
C ALA A 108 20.80 7.11 11.07
N SER A 109 20.92 7.33 9.76
CA SER A 109 19.77 7.38 8.85
C SER A 109 19.00 6.05 8.80
N LEU A 110 19.72 4.93 8.82
CA LEU A 110 19.13 3.59 8.78
C LEU A 110 18.38 3.29 10.08
N GLU A 111 18.94 3.66 11.23
CA GLU A 111 18.26 3.52 12.53
C GLU A 111 17.00 4.39 12.60
N LEU A 112 17.10 5.66 12.23
CA LEU A 112 15.95 6.57 12.17
C LEU A 112 14.85 6.02 11.25
N THR A 113 15.22 5.50 10.08
CA THR A 113 14.25 4.96 9.12
C THR A 113 13.57 3.70 9.66
N ARG A 114 14.30 2.82 10.37
CA ARG A 114 13.73 1.64 11.03
C ARG A 114 12.75 2.03 12.13
N GLU A 115 13.11 3.00 12.95
CA GLU A 115 12.21 3.48 14.00
C GLU A 115 10.95 4.10 13.40
N LEU A 116 11.10 4.93 12.37
CA LEU A 116 9.98 5.50 11.63
C LEU A 116 9.04 4.42 11.06
N CYS A 117 9.61 3.34 10.51
CA CYS A 117 8.83 2.20 10.02
C CYS A 117 7.95 1.57 11.12
N LYS A 118 8.51 1.35 12.32
CA LYS A 118 7.75 0.82 13.47
C LYS A 118 6.62 1.76 13.87
N GLN A 119 6.90 3.07 13.94
CA GLN A 119 5.88 4.06 14.29
C GLN A 119 4.73 4.08 13.28
N PHE A 120 5.02 4.06 11.97
CA PHE A 120 3.98 4.00 10.94
C PHE A 120 3.17 2.69 10.98
N GLN A 121 3.81 1.56 11.26
CA GLN A 121 3.10 0.28 11.44
C GLN A 121 2.15 0.34 12.64
N SER A 122 2.57 0.93 13.76
CA SER A 122 1.72 1.16 14.94
C SER A 122 0.53 2.06 14.60
N ILE A 123 0.77 3.20 13.95
CA ILE A 123 -0.27 4.14 13.50
C ILE A 123 -1.26 3.43 12.57
N ALA A 124 -0.77 2.67 11.59
CA ALA A 124 -1.63 1.93 10.67
C ALA A 124 -2.51 0.89 11.39
N ALA A 125 -1.98 0.22 12.42
CA ALA A 125 -2.75 -0.73 13.23
C ALA A 125 -3.87 -0.02 14.03
N VAL A 126 -3.56 1.12 14.65
CA VAL A 126 -4.54 1.94 15.39
C VAL A 126 -5.62 2.46 14.44
N ALA A 127 -5.23 3.07 13.32
CA ALA A 127 -6.15 3.60 12.31
C ALA A 127 -7.10 2.51 11.78
N ASN A 128 -6.59 1.30 11.51
CA ASN A 128 -7.42 0.17 11.08
C ASN A 128 -8.40 -0.29 12.17
N ARG A 129 -8.00 -0.26 13.44
CA ARG A 129 -8.89 -0.60 14.56
C ARG A 129 -10.00 0.44 14.72
N GLU A 130 -9.66 1.71 14.60
CA GLU A 130 -10.62 2.82 14.67
C GLU A 130 -11.59 2.81 13.50
N ALA A 131 -11.10 2.63 12.26
CA ALA A 131 -11.93 2.51 11.07
C ALA A 131 -12.95 1.36 11.20
N LYS A 132 -12.53 0.19 11.71
CA LYS A 132 -13.44 -0.94 11.96
C LYS A 132 -14.48 -0.62 13.05
N LYS A 133 -14.08 0.09 14.11
CA LYS A 133 -14.99 0.48 15.20
C LYS A 133 -16.03 1.48 14.70
N GLU A 134 -15.61 2.45 13.90
CA GLU A 134 -16.49 3.47 13.35
C GLU A 134 -17.45 2.89 12.31
N ALA A 135 -16.97 2.01 11.43
CA ALA A 135 -17.84 1.31 10.48
C ALA A 135 -18.95 0.51 11.19
N LYS A 136 -18.61 -0.20 12.28
CA LYS A 136 -19.60 -0.93 13.09
C LYS A 136 -20.60 0.01 13.77
N ARG A 137 -20.12 1.12 14.33
CA ARG A 137 -20.97 2.13 14.99
C ARG A 137 -21.93 2.75 13.99
N SER A 138 -21.44 3.20 12.84
CA SER A 138 -22.24 3.82 11.78
C SER A 138 -23.31 2.85 11.26
N ALA A 139 -22.95 1.59 11.02
CA ALA A 139 -23.91 0.55 10.61
C ALA A 139 -25.00 0.32 11.67
N PHE A 140 -24.61 0.26 12.95
CA PHE A 140 -25.57 0.12 14.06
C PHE A 140 -26.52 1.32 14.14
N VAL A 141 -26.01 2.55 14.07
CA VAL A 141 -26.84 3.77 14.10
C VAL A 141 -27.83 3.80 12.92
N ARG A 142 -27.36 3.45 11.72
CA ARG A 142 -28.23 3.36 10.53
C ARG A 142 -29.36 2.33 10.73
N ALA A 143 -29.02 1.13 11.21
CA ALA A 143 -30.00 0.10 11.49
C ALA A 143 -31.03 0.54 12.55
N GLN A 144 -30.60 1.28 13.58
CA GLN A 144 -31.50 1.83 14.60
C GLN A 144 -32.46 2.88 14.03
N GLN A 145 -32.00 3.74 13.12
CA GLN A 145 -32.82 4.73 12.42
C GLN A 145 -33.84 4.05 11.52
N GLU A 146 -33.43 3.06 10.72
CA GLU A 146 -34.33 2.27 9.88
C GLU A 146 -35.39 1.55 10.74
N ASN A 147 -34.98 0.97 11.87
CA ASN A 147 -35.91 0.35 12.82
C ASN A 147 -36.91 1.33 13.41
N ALA A 148 -36.50 2.58 13.68
CA ALA A 148 -37.39 3.62 14.18
C ALA A 148 -38.45 3.99 13.12
N LYS A 149 -38.03 4.18 11.86
CA LYS A 149 -38.95 4.43 10.74
C LYS A 149 -39.96 3.29 10.55
N ILE A 150 -39.50 2.04 10.61
CA ILE A 150 -40.40 0.87 10.52
C ILE A 150 -41.43 0.88 11.66
N ARG A 151 -41.02 1.16 12.90
CA ARG A 151 -41.95 1.25 14.03
C ARG A 151 -42.99 2.34 13.83
N GLU A 152 -42.59 3.51 13.33
CA GLU A 152 -43.50 4.62 13.06
C GLU A 152 -44.54 4.26 11.99
N VAL A 153 -44.11 3.68 10.87
CA VAL A 153 -45.02 3.21 9.80
C VAL A 153 -46.01 2.18 10.33
N LEU A 154 -45.58 1.24 11.18
CA LEU A 154 -46.47 0.24 11.78
C LEU A 154 -47.53 0.87 12.70
N VAL A 155 -47.18 1.91 13.46
CA VAL A 155 -48.14 2.64 14.29
C VAL A 155 -49.16 3.36 13.42
N ILE A 156 -48.72 4.06 12.38
CA ILE A 156 -49.61 4.74 11.42
C ILE A 156 -50.56 3.72 10.78
N GLN A 157 -50.05 2.57 10.33
CA GLN A 157 -50.86 1.52 9.75
C GLN A 157 -51.93 0.99 10.71
N ASP A 158 -51.60 0.78 12.00
CA ASP A 158 -52.58 0.31 13.00
C ASP A 158 -53.69 1.36 13.22
N VAL A 159 -53.32 2.64 13.36
CA VAL A 159 -54.27 3.73 13.55
C VAL A 159 -55.21 3.86 12.35
N LEU A 160 -54.66 3.90 11.13
CA LEU A 160 -55.45 3.97 9.90
C LEU A 160 -56.38 2.77 9.77
N LYS A 161 -55.88 1.55 10.05
CA LYS A 161 -56.71 0.34 10.02
C LYS A 161 -57.90 0.45 10.97
N ARG A 162 -57.69 0.94 12.20
CA ARG A 162 -58.78 1.12 13.18
C ARG A 162 -59.82 2.12 12.69
N ILE A 163 -59.39 3.27 12.18
CA ILE A 163 -60.29 4.31 11.65
C ILE A 163 -61.10 3.78 10.46
N CYS A 164 -60.48 3.02 9.56
CA CYS A 164 -61.19 2.40 8.44
C CYS A 164 -62.16 1.29 8.83
N THR A 165 -61.97 0.62 9.97
CA THR A 165 -62.88 -0.43 10.49
C THR A 165 -63.98 0.09 11.43
N GLU A 166 -63.73 1.19 12.16
CA GLU A 166 -64.78 2.17 12.45
C GLU A 166 -65.23 2.77 11.09
N THR A 167 -66.09 3.75 10.90
CA THR A 167 -66.55 4.16 9.52
C THR A 167 -67.32 3.10 8.68
N ASP A 168 -66.94 1.81 8.62
CA ASP A 168 -67.70 0.70 7.99
C ASP A 168 -69.04 0.41 8.70
N HIS A 169 -69.25 1.00 9.88
CA HIS A 169 -70.51 0.94 10.64
C HIS A 169 -71.43 2.14 10.40
N LEU A 170 -71.06 3.09 9.54
CA LEU A 170 -71.99 4.08 9.01
C LEU A 170 -72.70 3.50 7.77
N PRO A 171 -74.02 3.67 7.63
CA PRO A 171 -74.74 3.17 6.46
C PRO A 171 -74.14 3.83 5.21
N THR A 172 -73.50 3.03 4.37
CA THR A 172 -72.97 3.45 3.08
C THR A 172 -74.15 3.79 2.15
N PRO A 173 -74.24 4.99 1.57
CA PRO A 173 -75.08 5.19 0.40
C PRO A 173 -74.44 4.45 -0.78
N ASP A 174 -75.20 3.51 -1.35
CA ASP A 174 -74.96 2.73 -2.58
C ASP A 174 -73.64 2.98 -3.32
N ARG A 175 -72.64 2.10 -3.15
CA ARG A 175 -71.40 2.09 -3.94
C ARG A 175 -71.47 1.06 -5.06
N ASN A 176 -71.85 1.50 -6.26
CA ASN A 176 -71.54 0.81 -7.52
C ASN A 176 -70.30 1.43 -8.21
N VAL A 177 -69.23 1.71 -7.45
CA VAL A 177 -67.95 2.16 -8.00
C VAL A 177 -66.87 1.22 -7.52
N THR A 178 -66.57 0.20 -8.32
CA THR A 178 -65.35 -0.59 -8.20
C THR A 178 -64.18 0.29 -8.60
N ILE A 179 -63.46 0.84 -7.63
CA ILE A 179 -62.18 1.52 -7.88
C ILE A 179 -61.13 0.42 -8.17
N PRO A 180 -60.41 0.47 -9.30
CA PRO A 180 -59.42 -0.54 -9.64
C PRO A 180 -58.25 -0.51 -8.65
N GLU A 181 -57.88 -1.69 -8.14
CA GLU A 181 -56.85 -1.91 -7.10
C GLU A 181 -55.46 -1.35 -7.46
N THR A 182 -55.20 -1.09 -8.75
CA THR A 182 -53.97 -0.46 -9.23
C THR A 182 -53.85 1.01 -8.86
N ALA A 183 -54.96 1.76 -8.83
CA ALA A 183 -54.95 3.18 -8.46
C ALA A 183 -54.69 3.38 -6.94
N ILE A 184 -55.02 2.39 -6.13
CA ILE A 184 -54.83 2.41 -4.67
C ILE A 184 -53.35 2.16 -4.30
N MET A 185 -52.60 1.46 -5.15
CA MET A 185 -51.19 1.12 -4.91
C MET A 185 -50.24 2.26 -5.30
N GLU A 186 -50.50 2.98 -6.40
CA GLU A 186 -49.69 4.16 -6.80
C GLU A 186 -49.80 5.30 -5.77
N ASP A 187 -51.01 5.65 -5.34
CA ASP A 187 -51.23 6.65 -4.29
C ASP A 187 -50.57 6.26 -2.97
N ARG A 188 -50.50 4.97 -2.67
CA ARG A 188 -49.88 4.47 -1.42
C ARG A 188 -48.36 4.59 -1.44
N GLU A 189 -47.71 4.33 -2.58
CA GLU A 189 -46.27 4.53 -2.75
C GLU A 189 -45.91 6.03 -2.67
N GLU A 190 -46.68 6.90 -3.30
CA GLU A 190 -46.46 8.36 -3.24
C GLU A 190 -46.66 8.94 -1.84
N VAL A 191 -47.72 8.55 -1.13
CA VAL A 191 -47.98 9.03 0.23
C VAL A 191 -46.90 8.54 1.21
N LEU A 192 -46.41 7.31 1.06
CA LEU A 192 -45.32 6.80 1.89
C LEU A 192 -43.99 7.50 1.56
N ALA A 193 -43.72 7.82 0.30
CA ALA A 193 -42.53 8.58 -0.10
C ALA A 193 -42.55 10.01 0.47
N GLN A 194 -43.70 10.70 0.40
CA GLN A 194 -43.86 12.05 0.94
C GLN A 194 -43.68 12.10 2.48
N ILE A 195 -44.24 11.11 3.20
CA ILE A 195 -44.06 11.01 4.66
C ILE A 195 -42.59 10.75 5.04
N LEU A 196 -41.83 10.04 4.21
CA LEU A 196 -40.40 9.81 4.45
C LEU A 196 -39.52 11.02 4.12
N GLU A 197 -39.90 11.86 3.15
CA GLU A 197 -39.18 13.11 2.80
C GLU A 197 -39.40 14.24 3.81
N ASP A 198 -40.60 14.35 4.39
CA ASP A 198 -40.96 15.45 5.29
C ASP A 198 -40.53 15.24 6.77
N SER A 199 -39.79 14.16 7.08
CA SER A 199 -39.29 13.91 8.44
C SER A 199 -38.06 14.79 8.75
N PRO A 200 -38.11 15.66 9.79
CA PRO A 200 -36.98 16.52 10.14
C PRO A 200 -35.75 15.70 10.58
N HIS A 201 -34.59 16.10 10.07
CA HIS A 201 -33.28 15.47 10.30
C HIS A 201 -32.80 15.50 11.75
#